data_AF-A0A9E1SVW1-F1
#
_entry.id   AF-A0A9E1SVW1-F1
#
_cell.length_a   1.000
_cell.length_b   1.000
_cell.length_c   1.000
_cell.angle_alpha   90.00
_cell.angle_beta   90.00
_cell.angle_gamma   90.00
#
_symmetry.space_group_name_H-M   'P 1'
#
loop_
_entity.id
_entity.type
_entity.pdbx_description
1 polymer ?
#
loop_
_entity_poly.entity_id
_entity_poly.type
_entity_poly.pdbx_seq_one_letter_code
_entity_poly.pdbx_strand_id
1 'polypeptide(L)'
;MMFRLGLLLACLMVFGAAEARAQSSLMSMPQSMSMPMHGNWCGPGHPSNGFRASLAPIDPVDGACREHDLCYIAAGPLNCSCDIQLMGRLRHLRYPNQHLWTVGRAMYDALGMSPCTSPQGMAFKQSRVWSDFKDDVTSGRATPFDLPMRMMYLGLSTLRNKSLMNDWRY
;
A
#
# COMPACT_ATOMS: atom_id res chain seq x y z
N MET A 1 -1.19 55.42 -47.60
CA MET A 1 -0.73 54.74 -46.36
C MET A 1 -1.75 55.04 -45.27
N MET A 2 -2.34 54.03 -44.59
CA MET A 2 -2.92 54.09 -43.21
C MET A 2 -4.06 53.09 -42.90
N PHE A 3 -4.51 52.22 -43.83
CA PHE A 3 -5.56 51.21 -43.52
C PHE A 3 -5.09 49.74 -43.61
N ARG A 4 -3.83 49.46 -43.25
CA ARG A 4 -3.33 48.07 -43.10
C ARG A 4 -2.77 47.77 -41.71
N LEU A 5 -2.95 48.67 -40.74
CA LEU A 5 -2.43 48.51 -39.37
C LEU A 5 -3.52 48.28 -38.31
N GLY A 6 -4.80 48.15 -38.72
CA GLY A 6 -5.92 47.98 -37.80
C GLY A 6 -6.32 46.52 -37.51
N LEU A 7 -5.88 45.56 -38.32
CA LEU A 7 -6.34 44.16 -38.20
C LEU A 7 -5.37 43.24 -37.44
N LEU A 8 -4.15 43.69 -37.14
CA LEU A 8 -3.17 42.92 -36.36
C LEU A 8 -3.20 43.23 -34.85
N LEU A 9 -3.90 44.28 -34.43
CA LEU A 9 -4.07 44.63 -33.00
C LEU A 9 -5.34 44.05 -32.36
N ALA A 10 -6.26 43.48 -33.14
CA ALA A 10 -7.47 42.86 -32.62
C ALA A 10 -7.31 41.37 -32.25
N CYS A 11 -6.23 40.70 -32.65
CA CYS A 11 -5.95 39.31 -32.25
C CYS A 11 -5.23 39.17 -30.91
N LEU A 12 -4.73 40.26 -30.31
CA LEU A 12 -4.00 40.23 -29.05
C LEU A 12 -4.87 40.41 -27.79
N MET A 13 -6.19 40.56 -27.93
CA MET A 13 -7.10 40.87 -26.82
C MET A 13 -8.11 39.76 -26.49
N VAL A 14 -8.01 38.57 -27.11
CA VAL A 14 -8.95 37.44 -26.87
C VAL A 14 -8.27 36.19 -26.29
N PHE A 15 -6.97 36.22 -26.03
CA PHE A 15 -6.35 35.22 -25.15
C PHE A 15 -6.36 35.79 -23.74
N GLY A 16 -7.47 35.52 -23.05
CA GLY A 16 -7.71 35.93 -21.68
C GLY A 16 -6.54 35.58 -20.78
N ALA A 17 -6.31 36.44 -19.80
CA ALA A 17 -5.59 36.13 -18.58
C ALA A 17 -6.31 34.99 -17.85
N ALA A 18 -6.16 33.76 -18.35
CA ALA A 18 -6.42 32.57 -17.58
C ALA A 18 -5.23 32.44 -16.63
N GLU A 19 -5.52 32.74 -15.37
CA GLU A 19 -4.64 32.56 -14.23
C GLU A 19 -3.89 31.23 -14.36
N ALA A 20 -2.57 31.28 -14.51
CA ALA A 20 -1.73 30.12 -14.25
C ALA A 20 -1.74 29.88 -12.73
N ARG A 21 -2.87 29.41 -12.20
CA ARG A 21 -2.87 28.64 -10.96
C ARG A 21 -2.08 27.38 -11.32
N ALA A 22 -0.79 27.40 -10.99
CA ALA A 22 -0.06 26.18 -10.72
C ALA A 22 -0.81 25.48 -9.58
N GLN A 23 -1.83 24.70 -9.95
CA GLN A 23 -2.40 23.72 -9.05
C GLN A 23 -1.26 22.75 -8.82
N SER A 24 -0.55 22.95 -7.73
CA SER A 24 0.07 21.88 -6.97
C SER A 24 -1.06 20.95 -6.54
N SER A 25 -1.60 20.22 -7.52
CA SER A 25 -2.18 18.93 -7.33
C SER A 25 -1.03 18.08 -6.81
N LEU A 26 -0.76 18.19 -5.51
CA LEU A 26 -0.41 17.02 -4.73
C LEU A 26 -1.43 15.99 -5.19
N MET A 27 -0.99 15.07 -6.05
CA MET A 27 -1.79 13.91 -6.38
C MET A 27 -2.25 13.40 -5.02
N SER A 28 -3.55 13.57 -4.73
CA SER A 28 -4.13 13.05 -3.51
C SER A 28 -4.14 11.55 -3.74
N MET A 29 -3.00 10.92 -3.47
CA MET A 29 -2.89 9.47 -3.40
C MET A 29 -4.00 9.04 -2.46
N PRO A 30 -4.89 8.12 -2.87
CA PRO A 30 -5.91 7.62 -1.96
C PRO A 30 -5.19 7.16 -0.69
N GLN A 31 -5.48 7.83 0.43
CA GLN A 31 -4.82 7.63 1.73
C GLN A 31 -5.12 6.26 2.38
N SER A 32 -5.48 5.25 1.60
CA SER A 32 -5.75 3.91 2.10
C SER A 32 -5.74 2.89 0.96
N MET A 33 -4.57 2.40 0.57
CA MET A 33 -4.47 0.95 0.34
C MET A 33 -4.47 0.34 1.74
N SER A 34 -5.63 -0.07 2.27
CA SER A 34 -5.66 -0.68 3.59
C SER A 34 -5.15 -2.11 3.47
N MET A 35 -4.10 -2.40 4.23
CA MET A 35 -3.58 -3.76 4.44
C MET A 35 -4.71 -4.70 4.89
N PRO A 36 -4.66 -6.01 4.60
CA PRO A 36 -5.61 -6.96 5.15
C PRO A 36 -5.55 -6.91 6.67
N MET A 37 -6.69 -6.68 7.32
CA MET A 37 -6.80 -6.84 8.77
C MET A 37 -6.97 -8.33 9.07
N HIS A 38 -6.19 -8.86 10.00
CA HIS A 38 -6.28 -10.26 10.40
C HIS A 38 -5.75 -10.44 11.82
N GLY A 39 -6.46 -11.24 12.62
CA GLY A 39 -6.05 -11.56 13.99
C GLY A 39 -5.91 -10.33 14.90
N ASN A 40 -4.97 -10.42 15.83
CA ASN A 40 -4.72 -9.40 16.85
C ASN A 40 -3.67 -8.37 16.45
N TRP A 41 -2.84 -8.66 15.44
CA TRP A 41 -1.63 -7.91 15.09
C TRP A 41 -1.55 -7.49 13.63
N CYS A 42 -2.20 -8.17 12.69
CA CYS A 42 -2.06 -7.76 11.30
C CYS A 42 -2.99 -6.60 10.93
N GLY A 43 -2.40 -5.45 10.59
CA GLY A 43 -3.12 -4.32 10.01
C GLY A 43 -2.52 -2.96 10.38
N PRO A 44 -2.98 -1.86 9.74
CA PRO A 44 -2.50 -0.52 10.09
C PRO A 44 -2.93 -0.15 11.51
N GLY A 45 -2.03 0.47 12.26
CA GLY A 45 -2.32 0.92 13.62
C GLY A 45 -2.38 -0.21 14.65
N HIS A 46 -1.76 -1.37 14.38
CA HIS A 46 -1.57 -2.42 15.37
C HIS A 46 -0.17 -2.34 16.02
N PRO A 47 -0.05 -2.68 17.33
CA PRO A 47 -1.16 -2.80 18.28
C PRO A 47 -1.82 -1.43 18.51
N SER A 48 -3.16 -1.36 18.44
CA SER A 48 -3.90 -0.09 18.51
C SER A 48 -4.00 0.49 19.92
N ASN A 49 -3.72 -0.33 20.93
CA ASN A 49 -3.62 0.07 22.34
C ASN A 49 -2.83 -0.98 23.13
N GLY A 50 -2.52 -0.68 24.40
CA GLY A 50 -1.79 -1.59 25.29
C GLY A 50 -2.49 -2.94 25.52
N PHE A 51 -3.83 -2.99 25.47
CA PHE A 51 -4.57 -4.24 25.57
C PHE A 51 -4.32 -5.14 24.34
N ARG A 52 -4.41 -4.59 23.13
CA ARG A 52 -4.08 -5.31 21.88
C ARG A 52 -2.64 -5.79 21.87
N ALA A 53 -1.71 -4.99 22.41
CA ALA A 53 -0.31 -5.39 22.56
C ALA A 53 -0.10 -6.58 23.52
N SER A 54 -1.08 -6.87 24.38
CA SER A 54 -1.05 -8.01 25.32
C SER A 54 -1.67 -9.30 24.77
N LEU A 55 -2.41 -9.22 23.66
CA LEU A 55 -3.07 -10.39 23.08
C LEU A 55 -2.05 -11.30 22.38
N ALA A 56 -2.11 -12.59 22.64
CA ALA A 56 -1.31 -13.58 21.92
C ALA A 56 -1.71 -13.63 20.44
N PRO A 57 -0.77 -13.86 19.51
CA PRO A 57 -1.12 -14.15 18.13
C PRO A 57 -2.03 -15.37 18.02
N ILE A 58 -3.05 -15.30 17.16
CA ILE A 58 -4.02 -16.40 17.02
C ILE A 58 -3.57 -17.49 16.03
N ASP A 59 -2.62 -17.18 15.15
CA ASP A 59 -2.06 -18.11 14.18
C ASP A 59 -0.66 -17.66 13.70
N PRO A 60 0.03 -18.45 12.85
CA PRO A 60 1.38 -18.10 12.39
C PRO A 60 1.49 -16.82 11.55
N VAL A 61 0.42 -16.40 10.85
CA VAL A 61 0.41 -15.14 10.08
C VAL A 61 0.35 -13.97 11.06
N ASP A 62 -0.57 -14.05 12.02
CA ASP A 62 -0.71 -13.08 13.11
C ASP A 62 0.59 -12.97 13.93
N GLY A 63 1.30 -14.09 14.12
CA GLY A 63 2.61 -14.12 14.78
C GLY A 63 3.68 -13.36 14.01
N ALA A 64 3.71 -13.47 12.68
CA ALA A 64 4.63 -12.71 11.84
C ALA A 64 4.33 -11.20 11.89
N CYS A 65 3.04 -10.82 11.89
CA CYS A 65 2.64 -9.42 12.05
C CYS A 65 3.04 -8.85 13.41
N ARG A 66 2.89 -9.63 14.49
CA ARG A 66 3.37 -9.21 15.82
C ARG A 66 4.86 -8.86 15.82
N GLU A 67 5.69 -9.70 15.18
CA GLU A 67 7.13 -9.43 15.07
C GLU A 67 7.41 -8.15 14.28
N HIS A 68 6.62 -7.87 13.24
CA HIS A 68 6.72 -6.65 12.44
C HIS A 68 6.34 -5.40 13.24
N ASP A 69 5.22 -5.43 13.97
CA ASP A 69 4.78 -4.31 14.80
C ASP A 69 5.81 -4.01 15.91
N LEU A 70 6.36 -5.04 16.55
CA LEU A 70 7.42 -4.88 17.54
C LEU A 70 8.69 -4.29 16.92
N CYS A 71 9.03 -4.66 15.68
CA CYS A 71 10.13 -4.06 14.94
C CYS A 71 9.89 -2.56 14.68
N TYR A 72 8.67 -2.17 14.29
CA TYR A 72 8.30 -0.76 14.12
C TYR A 72 8.36 0.03 15.43
N ILE A 73 7.96 -0.55 16.55
CA ILE A 73 8.10 0.09 17.88
C ILE A 73 9.57 0.38 18.19
N ALA A 74 10.47 -0.56 17.88
CA ALA A 74 11.90 -0.42 18.19
C ALA A 74 12.65 0.46 17.18
N ALA A 75 12.35 0.34 15.89
CA ALA A 75 13.13 0.92 14.80
C ALA A 75 12.48 2.15 14.13
N GLY A 76 11.26 2.50 14.56
CA GLY A 76 10.46 3.59 14.01
C GLY A 76 9.50 3.15 12.90
N PRO A 77 8.45 3.95 12.64
CA PRO A 77 7.45 3.65 11.62
C PRO A 77 8.09 3.67 10.21
N LEU A 78 7.50 2.91 9.29
CA LEU A 78 7.91 2.84 7.88
C LEU A 78 9.37 2.38 7.68
N ASN A 79 9.96 1.68 8.64
CA ASN A 79 11.31 1.15 8.50
C ASN A 79 11.33 0.00 7.47
N CYS A 80 12.01 0.20 6.34
CA CYS A 80 12.03 -0.80 5.26
C CYS A 80 12.57 -2.17 5.70
N SER A 81 13.50 -2.21 6.66
CA SER A 81 14.07 -3.48 7.13
C SER A 81 13.03 -4.32 7.87
N CYS A 82 12.10 -3.70 8.60
CA CYS A 82 10.99 -4.39 9.25
C CYS A 82 10.04 -4.98 8.19
N ASP A 83 9.67 -4.22 7.16
CA ASP A 83 8.82 -4.71 6.07
C ASP A 83 9.47 -5.88 5.33
N ILE A 84 10.77 -5.77 5.04
CA ILE A 84 11.54 -6.80 4.35
C ILE A 84 11.61 -8.09 5.18
N GLN A 85 11.72 -7.97 6.50
CA GLN A 85 11.68 -9.12 7.42
C GLN A 85 10.31 -9.78 7.42
N LEU A 86 9.22 -9.01 7.50
CA LEU A 86 7.86 -9.56 7.44
C LEU A 86 7.60 -10.25 6.08
N MET A 87 7.98 -9.61 4.97
CA MET A 87 7.91 -10.24 3.65
C MET A 87 8.69 -11.57 3.63
N GLY A 88 9.89 -11.59 4.20
CA GLY A 88 10.69 -12.81 4.34
C GLY A 88 9.99 -13.91 5.14
N ARG A 89 9.35 -13.56 6.27
CA ARG A 89 8.56 -14.49 7.08
C ARG A 89 7.38 -15.07 6.30
N LEU A 90 6.55 -14.21 5.69
CA LEU A 90 5.35 -14.61 4.95
C LEU A 90 5.68 -15.48 3.73
N ARG A 91 6.82 -15.24 3.07
CA ARG A 91 7.28 -16.05 1.93
C ARG A 91 7.62 -17.49 2.32
N HIS A 92 8.13 -17.72 3.53
CA HIS A 92 8.59 -19.04 3.98
C HIS A 92 7.64 -19.69 5.00
N LEU A 93 6.53 -19.04 5.32
CA LEU A 93 5.57 -19.53 6.28
C LEU A 93 4.91 -20.82 5.76
N ARG A 94 4.79 -21.82 6.63
CA ARG A 94 3.97 -23.01 6.36
C ARG A 94 2.53 -22.71 6.75
N TYR A 95 1.70 -22.41 5.77
CA TYR A 95 0.30 -22.08 5.99
C TYR A 95 -0.51 -23.34 6.32
N PRO A 96 -1.29 -23.35 7.42
CA PRO A 96 -2.05 -24.52 7.82
C PRO A 96 -3.33 -24.71 6.98
N ASN A 97 -3.76 -23.68 6.25
CA ASN A 97 -4.90 -23.74 5.33
C ASN A 97 -4.76 -22.67 4.22
N GLN A 98 -5.58 -22.80 3.18
CA GLN A 98 -5.58 -21.89 2.03
C GLN A 98 -5.99 -20.46 2.39
N HIS A 99 -6.89 -20.28 3.36
CA HIS A 99 -7.33 -18.95 3.78
C HIS A 99 -6.16 -18.11 4.33
N LEU A 100 -5.37 -18.69 5.24
CA LEU A 100 -4.19 -18.02 5.79
C LEU A 100 -3.11 -17.78 4.73
N TRP A 101 -2.97 -18.66 3.74
CA TRP A 101 -2.11 -18.41 2.58
C TRP A 101 -2.55 -17.16 1.81
N THR A 102 -3.84 -17.01 1.54
CA THR A 102 -4.38 -15.82 0.85
C THR A 102 -4.15 -14.55 1.66
N VAL A 103 -4.40 -14.59 2.97
CA VAL A 103 -4.17 -13.46 3.89
C VAL A 103 -2.69 -13.06 3.89
N GLY A 104 -1.78 -14.03 4.10
CA GLY A 104 -0.34 -13.78 4.11
C GLY A 104 0.19 -13.26 2.77
N ARG A 105 -0.29 -13.80 1.64
CA ARG A 105 0.10 -13.30 0.32
C ARG A 105 -0.42 -11.89 0.05
N ALA A 106 -1.64 -11.57 0.49
CA ALA A 106 -2.18 -10.22 0.38
C ALA A 106 -1.36 -9.21 1.20
N MET A 107 -0.93 -9.57 2.41
CA MET A 107 -0.01 -8.74 3.21
C MET A 107 1.35 -8.57 2.53
N TYR A 108 1.91 -9.66 2.02
CA TYR A 108 3.19 -9.66 1.32
C TYR A 108 3.18 -8.68 0.13
N ASP A 109 2.15 -8.76 -0.72
CA ASP A 109 2.01 -7.92 -1.90
C ASP A 109 1.78 -6.44 -1.50
N ALA A 110 0.97 -6.21 -0.47
CA ALA A 110 0.68 -4.87 0.02
C ALA A 110 1.91 -4.19 0.65
N LEU A 111 2.70 -4.92 1.45
CA LEU A 111 3.99 -4.44 1.94
C LEU A 111 4.90 -4.13 0.76
N GLY A 112 5.04 -5.05 -0.19
CA GLY A 112 5.95 -4.86 -1.32
C GLY A 112 5.71 -3.60 -2.15
N MET A 113 4.47 -3.10 -2.14
CA MET A 113 4.06 -1.87 -2.84
C MET A 113 3.94 -0.65 -1.91
N SER A 114 3.95 -0.81 -0.58
CA SER A 114 3.82 0.28 0.37
C SER A 114 5.12 1.10 0.52
N PRO A 115 5.05 2.44 0.63
CA PRO A 115 6.20 3.30 0.92
C PRO A 115 6.92 2.95 2.23
N CYS A 116 8.23 3.14 2.28
CA CYS A 116 9.08 3.02 3.47
C CYS A 116 10.27 3.98 3.40
N THR A 117 11.02 4.16 4.48
CA THR A 117 12.01 5.25 4.69
C THR A 117 13.25 5.23 3.78
N SER A 118 13.57 4.11 3.11
CA SER A 118 14.74 3.94 2.24
C SER A 118 14.34 3.70 0.79
N PRO A 119 14.82 4.52 -0.18
CA PRO A 119 14.60 4.27 -1.60
C PRO A 119 15.13 2.91 -2.09
N GLN A 120 16.28 2.47 -1.59
CA GLN A 120 16.84 1.15 -1.91
C GLN A 120 15.98 0.04 -1.31
N GLY A 121 15.50 0.20 -0.08
CA GLY A 121 14.56 -0.72 0.54
C GLY A 121 13.25 -0.84 -0.24
N MET A 122 12.72 0.29 -0.73
CA MET A 122 11.55 0.33 -1.61
C MET A 122 11.77 -0.43 -2.91
N ALA A 123 12.87 -0.14 -3.61
CA ALA A 123 13.21 -0.83 -4.86
C ALA A 123 13.36 -2.34 -4.64
N PHE A 124 13.95 -2.74 -3.51
CA PHE A 124 14.12 -4.15 -3.14
C PHE A 124 12.78 -4.85 -2.86
N LYS A 125 11.88 -4.20 -2.11
CA LYS A 125 10.53 -4.72 -1.85
C LYS A 125 9.75 -4.95 -3.16
N GLN A 126 9.76 -3.96 -4.05
CA GLN A 126 9.08 -4.03 -5.33
C GLN A 126 9.69 -5.08 -6.25
N SER A 127 11.02 -5.11 -6.40
CA SER A 127 11.70 -6.10 -7.24
C SER A 127 11.43 -7.52 -6.75
N ARG A 128 11.34 -7.72 -5.44
CA ARG A 128 10.99 -9.00 -4.84
C ARG A 128 9.55 -9.43 -5.15
N VAL A 129 8.57 -8.53 -5.05
CA VAL A 129 7.19 -8.84 -5.44
C VAL A 129 7.11 -9.22 -6.92
N TRP A 130 7.78 -8.47 -7.80
CA TRP A 130 7.77 -8.76 -9.23
C TRP A 130 8.47 -10.08 -9.58
N SER A 131 9.59 -10.40 -8.92
CA SER A 131 10.26 -11.70 -9.08
C SER A 131 9.35 -12.84 -8.64
N ASP A 132 8.77 -12.75 -7.44
CA ASP A 132 7.95 -13.83 -6.91
C ASP A 132 6.65 -14.01 -7.71
N PHE A 133 6.08 -12.91 -8.20
CA PHE A 133 4.92 -12.97 -9.10
C PHE A 133 5.27 -13.64 -10.43
N LYS A 134 6.42 -13.31 -11.03
CA LYS A 134 6.91 -13.99 -12.24
C LYS A 134 7.08 -15.49 -11.98
N ASP A 135 7.64 -15.86 -10.83
CA ASP A 135 7.83 -17.27 -10.47
C ASP A 135 6.49 -17.99 -10.25
N ASP A 136 5.51 -17.32 -9.62
CA ASP A 136 4.16 -17.87 -9.43
C ASP A 136 3.43 -18.06 -10.77
N VAL A 137 3.56 -17.13 -11.70
CA VAL A 137 2.98 -17.25 -13.05
C VAL A 137 3.66 -18.35 -13.86
N THR A 138 5.00 -18.39 -13.87
CA THR A 138 5.74 -19.40 -14.66
C THR A 138 5.61 -20.81 -14.10
N SER A 139 5.35 -20.96 -12.80
CA SER A 139 5.08 -22.26 -12.17
C SER A 139 3.60 -22.68 -12.18
N GLY A 140 2.71 -21.83 -12.69
CA GLY A 140 1.26 -22.09 -12.71
C GLY A 140 0.57 -21.97 -11.35
N ARG A 141 1.23 -21.38 -10.34
CA ARG A 141 0.63 -21.09 -9.02
C ARG A 141 -0.26 -19.85 -9.04
N ALA A 142 -0.09 -18.96 -10.02
CA ALA A 142 -0.90 -17.78 -10.20
C ALA A 142 -1.17 -17.52 -11.69
N THR A 143 -2.26 -16.82 -11.96
CA THR A 143 -2.54 -16.22 -13.26
C THR A 143 -1.96 -14.80 -13.33
N PRO A 144 -1.71 -14.26 -14.54
CA PRO A 144 -1.35 -12.85 -14.71
C PRO A 144 -2.37 -11.85 -14.11
N PHE A 145 -3.61 -12.29 -13.88
CA PHE A 145 -4.67 -11.47 -13.30
C PHE A 145 -4.72 -11.54 -11.77
N ASP A 146 -4.03 -12.49 -11.14
CA ASP A 146 -4.16 -12.70 -9.69
C ASP A 146 -3.53 -11.57 -8.88
N LEU A 147 -2.42 -10.98 -9.32
CA LEU A 147 -1.79 -9.88 -8.60
C LEU A 147 -2.63 -8.58 -8.67
N PRO A 148 -3.13 -8.16 -9.85
CA PRO A 148 -4.15 -7.09 -9.92
C PRO A 148 -5.38 -7.38 -9.06
N MET A 149 -5.89 -8.63 -9.05
CA MET A 149 -7.06 -9.00 -8.26
C MET A 149 -6.80 -9.03 -6.76
N ARG A 150 -5.62 -9.46 -6.30
CA ARG A 150 -5.23 -9.36 -4.89
C ARG A 150 -5.06 -7.91 -4.46
N MET A 151 -4.50 -7.06 -5.32
CA MET A 151 -4.45 -5.62 -5.11
C MET A 151 -5.86 -4.99 -5.05
N MET A 152 -6.79 -5.45 -5.89
CA MET A 152 -8.19 -5.04 -5.84
C MET A 152 -8.91 -5.55 -4.58
N TYR A 153 -8.63 -6.78 -4.12
CA TYR A 153 -9.15 -7.34 -2.88
C TYR A 153 -8.69 -6.52 -1.66
N LEU A 154 -7.44 -6.06 -1.65
CA LEU A 154 -6.94 -5.09 -0.66
C LEU A 154 -7.74 -3.77 -0.71
N GLY A 155 -8.05 -3.27 -1.90
CA GLY A 155 -8.92 -2.09 -2.08
C GLY A 155 -10.38 -2.32 -1.66
N LEU A 156 -10.94 -3.52 -1.85
CA LEU A 156 -12.33 -3.86 -1.49
C LEU A 156 -12.50 -4.17 0.01
N SER A 157 -11.53 -4.85 0.62
CA SER A 157 -11.49 -5.04 2.07
C SER A 157 -11.34 -3.70 2.80
N THR A 158 -10.64 -2.73 2.19
CA THR A 158 -10.63 -1.32 2.64
C THR A 158 -12.04 -0.71 2.65
N LEU A 159 -12.86 -0.89 1.60
CA LEU A 159 -14.21 -0.30 1.56
C LEU A 159 -15.15 -0.92 2.60
N ARG A 160 -15.00 -2.22 2.90
CA ARG A 160 -15.73 -2.88 3.98
C ARG A 160 -15.27 -2.41 5.36
N ASN A 161 -13.97 -2.14 5.53
CA ASN A 161 -13.38 -1.66 6.79
C ASN A 161 -13.47 -0.15 7.00
N LYS A 162 -13.80 0.66 5.99
CA LYS A 162 -14.01 2.10 6.17
C LYS A 162 -15.16 2.40 7.15
N SER A 163 -16.17 1.52 7.27
CA SER A 163 -17.16 1.65 8.36
C SER A 163 -16.55 1.39 9.73
N LEU A 164 -15.61 0.43 9.83
CA LEU A 164 -14.90 0.12 11.07
C LEU A 164 -13.87 1.20 11.43
N MET A 165 -13.10 1.76 10.49
CA MET A 165 -12.14 2.87 10.73
C MET A 165 -12.80 4.17 11.22
N ASN A 166 -14.07 4.41 10.90
CA ASN A 166 -14.81 5.57 11.41
C ASN A 166 -15.21 5.43 12.89
N ASP A 167 -15.22 4.21 13.44
CA ASP A 167 -15.49 3.92 14.87
C ASP A 167 -14.23 4.01 15.75
N TRP A 168 -13.03 4.05 15.18
CA TRP A 168 -11.75 4.14 15.92
C TRP A 168 -11.22 5.58 16.06
N ARG A 169 -12.08 6.60 15.89
CA ARG A 169 -11.81 7.99 16.31
C ARG A 169 -12.17 8.19 17.79
N TYR A 170 -11.48 7.48 18.69
CA TYR A 170 -11.47 7.80 20.13
C TYR A 170 -10.09 7.47 20.71
#